data_AF-A0A7R8UD55-F1
#
_entry.id   AF-A0A7R8UD55-F1
#
_cell.length_a   1.000
_cell.length_b   1.000
_cell.length_c   1.000
_cell.angle_alpha   90.00
_cell.angle_beta   90.00
_cell.angle_gamma   90.00
#
_symmetry.space_group_name_H-M   'P 1'
#
loop_
_entity.id
_entity.type
_entity.pdbx_description
1 polymer ?
#
loop_
_entity_poly.entity_id
_entity_poly.type
_entity_poly.pdbx_seq_one_letter_code
_entity_poly.pdbx_strand_id
1 'polypeptide(L)'
;MTVLKRAGFNIRKWSTKFEEALKHVSTADRETSDVVDINLENTVKALGLQWIPRDDIFTFTVKLPYISANETVTKRIITSNSARLFDPLGWIQSIIIVSKIFIQRLWLQKLDWDKPVPDQLKIE
;
A
#
# COMPACT_ATOMS: atom_id res chain seq x y z
N MET A 1 -4.34 -28.88 6.37
CA MET A 1 -4.94 -28.31 7.60
C MET A 1 -4.43 -28.98 8.88
N THR A 2 -4.30 -30.31 8.91
CA THR A 2 -4.01 -31.09 10.14
C THR A 2 -2.61 -30.89 10.73
N VAL A 3 -1.59 -30.66 9.90
CA VAL A 3 -0.19 -30.53 10.36
C VAL A 3 0.02 -29.28 11.21
N LEU A 4 -0.45 -28.12 10.74
CA LEU A 4 -0.26 -26.84 11.46
C LEU A 4 -1.04 -26.83 12.78
N LYS A 5 -2.27 -27.35 12.77
CA LYS A 5 -3.06 -27.52 14.00
C LYS A 5 -2.39 -28.46 15.00
N ARG A 6 -1.79 -29.57 14.54
CA ARG A 6 -1.01 -30.49 15.40
C ARG A 6 0.25 -29.84 15.98
N ALA A 7 0.85 -28.90 15.26
CA ALA A 7 1.96 -28.09 15.73
C ALA A 7 1.53 -26.89 16.61
N GLY A 8 0.25 -26.79 16.99
CA GLY A 8 -0.28 -25.71 17.82
C GLY A 8 -0.57 -24.41 17.09
N PHE A 9 -0.38 -24.36 15.77
CA PHE A 9 -0.70 -23.19 14.95
C PHE A 9 -2.17 -23.21 14.56
N ASN A 10 -2.98 -22.42 15.29
CA ASN A 10 -4.38 -22.19 14.97
C ASN A 10 -4.49 -21.07 13.93
N ILE A 11 -4.62 -21.43 12.65
CA ILE A 11 -4.78 -20.46 11.57
C ILE A 11 -6.16 -19.82 11.63
N ARG A 12 -6.20 -18.50 11.51
CA ARG A 12 -7.39 -17.65 11.46
C ARG A 12 -7.43 -16.84 10.16
N LYS A 13 -8.52 -16.11 9.93
CA LYS A 13 -8.75 -15.25 8.75
C LYS A 13 -8.63 -16.02 7.43
N TRP A 14 -9.20 -17.22 7.37
CA TRP A 14 -9.22 -18.02 6.15
C TRP A 14 -10.03 -17.32 5.06
N SER A 15 -9.39 -17.11 3.91
CA SER A 15 -10.00 -16.51 2.73
C SER A 15 -9.51 -17.20 1.46
N THR A 16 -10.38 -17.32 0.46
CA THR A 16 -10.09 -18.01 -0.80
C THR A 16 -11.10 -17.62 -1.87
N LYS A 17 -10.68 -17.72 -3.14
CA LYS A 17 -11.60 -17.64 -4.27
C LYS A 17 -12.51 -18.86 -4.43
N PHE A 18 -12.14 -19.99 -3.83
CA PHE A 18 -12.87 -21.25 -3.97
C PHE A 18 -13.69 -21.56 -2.71
N GLU A 19 -14.98 -21.25 -2.71
CA GLU A 19 -15.86 -21.45 -1.55
C GLU A 19 -15.88 -22.89 -1.01
N GLU A 20 -15.66 -23.88 -1.89
CA GLU A 20 -15.58 -25.29 -1.52
C GLU A 20 -14.45 -25.58 -0.53
N ALA A 21 -13.32 -24.87 -0.64
CA ALA A 21 -12.20 -25.00 0.27
C ALA A 21 -12.53 -24.49 1.68
N LEU A 22 -13.53 -23.61 1.85
CA LEU A 22 -13.97 -23.12 3.14
C LEU A 22 -14.95 -24.06 3.86
N LYS A 23 -15.53 -25.05 3.16
CA LYS A 23 -16.52 -25.99 3.76
C LYS A 23 -15.95 -26.72 4.99
N HIS A 24 -14.64 -26.97 5.01
CA HIS A 24 -13.94 -27.64 6.11
C HIS A 24 -13.35 -26.70 7.16
N VAL A 25 -13.53 -25.39 7.02
CA VAL A 25 -13.03 -24.37 7.94
C VAL A 25 -14.18 -23.89 8.81
N SER A 26 -13.99 -23.77 10.12
CA SER A 26 -15.02 -23.25 11.02
C SER A 26 -15.34 -21.80 10.68
N THR A 27 -16.59 -21.36 10.82
CA THR A 27 -16.99 -19.98 10.51
C THR A 27 -16.24 -18.94 11.34
N ALA A 28 -15.90 -19.27 12.59
CA ALA A 28 -15.12 -18.41 13.47
C ALA A 28 -13.66 -18.20 13.01
N ASP A 29 -13.15 -19.07 12.13
CA ASP A 29 -11.79 -18.97 11.59
C ASP A 29 -11.75 -18.30 10.22
N ARG A 30 -12.90 -18.03 9.59
CA ARG A 30 -12.98 -17.42 8.25
C ARG A 30 -12.83 -15.90 8.33
N GLU A 31 -12.24 -15.32 7.29
CA GLU A 31 -12.32 -13.88 7.06
C GLU A 31 -13.76 -13.53 6.67
N THR A 32 -14.29 -12.47 7.28
CA THR A 32 -15.67 -12.02 7.09
C THR A 32 -15.76 -10.84 6.12
N SER A 33 -14.64 -10.16 5.89
CA SER A 33 -14.56 -9.07 4.92
C SER A 33 -14.42 -9.59 3.50
N ASP A 34 -15.18 -9.00 2.57
CA ASP A 34 -15.02 -9.25 1.12
C ASP A 34 -13.68 -8.73 0.57
N VAL A 35 -13.07 -7.79 1.30
CA VAL A 35 -11.75 -7.22 0.98
C VAL A 35 -10.79 -7.57 2.11
N VAL A 36 -9.77 -8.35 1.80
CA VAL A 36 -8.74 -8.76 2.75
C VAL A 36 -7.61 -7.75 2.69
N ASP A 37 -7.39 -7.06 3.80
CA ASP A 37 -6.19 -6.24 3.96
C ASP A 37 -4.98 -7.17 4.20
N ILE A 38 -4.02 -7.17 3.27
CA ILE A 38 -2.81 -8.02 3.36
C ILE A 38 -1.76 -7.36 4.26
N ASN A 39 -2.03 -6.15 4.74
CA ASN A 39 -1.13 -5.44 5.64
C ASN A 39 -0.95 -6.20 6.95
N LEU A 40 0.31 -6.42 7.32
CA LEU A 40 0.68 -6.87 8.67
C LEU A 40 0.24 -5.79 9.67
N GLU A 41 -0.60 -6.16 10.64
CA GLU A 41 -1.32 -5.25 11.57
C GLU A 41 -0.42 -4.29 12.40
N ASN A 42 0.91 -4.44 12.35
CA ASN A 42 1.88 -3.62 13.09
C ASN A 42 3.02 -3.04 12.25
N THR A 43 2.98 -3.14 10.92
CA THR A 43 3.88 -2.37 10.06
C THR A 43 3.33 -0.96 9.85
N VAL A 44 4.18 0.06 9.90
CA VAL A 44 3.85 1.42 9.46
C VAL A 44 3.03 1.29 8.17
N LYS A 45 1.81 1.89 8.14
CA LYS A 45 0.80 1.84 7.06
C LYS A 45 1.36 2.28 5.68
N ALA A 46 2.29 1.52 5.14
CA ALA A 46 3.01 1.72 3.89
C ALA A 46 2.58 0.69 2.86
N LEU A 47 1.95 -0.39 3.31
CA LEU A 47 1.27 -1.33 2.44
C LEU A 47 -0.20 -0.86 2.35
N GLY A 48 -0.69 -0.67 1.13
CA GLY A 48 -2.10 -0.43 0.82
C GLY A 48 -2.70 -1.61 0.08
N LEU A 49 -2.03 -2.76 0.13
CA LEU A 49 -2.31 -3.90 -0.71
C LEU A 49 -3.51 -4.66 -0.14
N GLN A 50 -4.55 -4.72 -0.94
CA GLN A 50 -5.78 -5.41 -0.62
C GLN A 50 -5.98 -6.53 -1.63
N TRP A 51 -6.54 -7.64 -1.17
CA TRP A 51 -6.96 -8.73 -2.04
C TRP A 51 -8.47 -8.83 -2.00
N ILE A 52 -9.07 -8.96 -3.17
CA ILE A 52 -10.48 -9.25 -3.38
C ILE A 52 -10.54 -10.72 -3.81
N PRO A 53 -10.79 -11.66 -2.87
CA PRO A 53 -10.64 -13.08 -3.13
C PRO A 53 -11.61 -13.59 -4.20
N ARG A 54 -12.83 -13.06 -4.22
CA ARG A 54 -13.87 -13.45 -5.18
C ARG A 54 -13.39 -13.30 -6.64
N ASP A 55 -12.76 -12.17 -6.93
CA ASP A 55 -12.36 -11.82 -8.28
C ASP A 55 -10.87 -12.14 -8.55
N ASP A 56 -10.15 -12.60 -7.54
CA ASP A 56 -8.70 -12.83 -7.56
C ASP A 56 -7.91 -11.57 -7.96
N ILE A 57 -8.38 -10.41 -7.50
CA ILE A 57 -7.81 -9.10 -7.82
C ILE A 57 -7.04 -8.57 -6.62
N PHE A 58 -5.82 -8.09 -6.88
CA PHE A 58 -5.06 -7.27 -5.94
C PHE A 58 -5.25 -5.79 -6.25
N THR A 59 -5.56 -5.00 -5.23
CA THR A 59 -5.74 -3.55 -5.35
C THR A 59 -4.78 -2.81 -4.42
N PHE A 60 -4.38 -1.60 -4.82
CA PHE A 60 -3.51 -0.74 -4.03
C PHE A 60 -4.26 0.51 -3.61
N THR A 61 -4.41 0.70 -2.31
CA THR A 61 -5.01 1.90 -1.74
C THR A 61 -3.94 2.79 -1.13
N VAL A 62 -3.65 3.91 -1.79
CA VAL A 62 -2.69 4.90 -1.28
C VAL A 62 -3.45 6.07 -0.67
N LYS A 63 -3.32 6.26 0.65
CA LYS A 63 -3.89 7.41 1.36
C LYS A 63 -2.85 8.54 1.43
N LEU A 64 -2.96 9.46 0.48
CA LEU A 64 -2.19 10.69 0.51
C LEU A 64 -2.89 11.72 1.42
N PRO A 65 -2.13 12.49 2.23
CA PRO A 65 -2.70 13.62 2.95
C PRO A 65 -3.29 14.61 1.93
N TYR A 66 -4.46 15.16 2.24
CA TYR A 66 -4.99 16.28 1.48
C TYR A 66 -4.04 17.48 1.63
N ILE A 67 -3.59 18.01 0.50
CA ILE A 67 -2.82 19.26 0.44
C ILE A 67 -3.81 20.34 0.05
N SER A 68 -4.03 21.32 0.93
CA SER A 68 -4.96 22.42 0.63
C SER A 68 -4.38 23.33 -0.46
N ALA A 69 -5.25 24.04 -1.19
CA ALA A 69 -4.81 24.97 -2.24
C ALA A 69 -3.87 26.09 -1.74
N ASN A 70 -3.94 26.41 -0.43
CA ASN A 70 -3.11 27.42 0.21
C ASN A 70 -1.86 26.83 0.89
N GLU A 71 -1.71 25.50 0.89
CA GLU A 71 -0.58 24.85 1.53
C GLU A 71 0.64 24.87 0.63
N THR A 72 1.77 25.27 1.22
CA THR A 72 3.03 25.34 0.47
C THR A 72 3.58 23.93 0.28
N VAL A 73 3.57 23.45 -0.96
CA VAL A 73 4.20 22.18 -1.32
C VAL A 73 5.72 22.32 -1.23
N THR A 74 6.34 21.53 -0.36
CA THR A 74 7.80 21.45 -0.19
C THR A 74 8.36 20.12 -0.67
N LYS A 75 9.68 20.08 -0.89
CA LYS A 75 10.39 18.84 -1.21
C LYS A 75 10.18 17.76 -0.14
N ARG A 76 10.10 18.15 1.14
CA ARG A 76 9.82 17.24 2.27
C ARG A 76 8.45 16.57 2.13
N ILE A 77 7.42 17.31 1.75
CA ILE A 77 6.07 16.76 1.56
C ILE A 77 6.06 15.74 0.42
N ILE A 78 6.65 16.09 -0.73
CA ILE A 78 6.70 15.20 -1.91
C ILE A 78 7.46 13.91 -1.62
N THR A 79 8.64 14.02 -1.02
CA THR A 79 9.46 12.85 -0.66
C THR A 79 8.78 11.97 0.38
N SER A 80 8.13 12.57 1.38
CA SER A 80 7.32 11.85 2.37
C SER A 80 6.15 11.11 1.74
N ASN A 81 5.42 11.75 0.82
CA ASN A 81 4.32 11.12 0.09
C ASN A 81 4.80 10.00 -0.83
N SER A 82 5.92 10.18 -1.54
CA SER A 82 6.55 9.15 -2.37
C SER A 82 6.95 7.91 -1.56
N ALA A 83 7.45 8.11 -0.33
CA ALA A 83 7.85 7.00 0.54
C ALA A 83 6.67 6.12 0.99
N ARG A 84 5.42 6.61 0.87
CA ARG A 84 4.22 5.81 1.11
C ARG A 84 3.92 4.83 -0.02
N LEU A 85 4.52 5.01 -1.19
CA LEU A 85 4.43 4.09 -2.32
C LEU A 85 5.47 2.98 -2.12
N PHE A 86 5.08 1.94 -1.38
CA PHE A 86 5.90 0.76 -1.16
C PHE A 86 5.31 -0.43 -1.91
N ASP A 87 6.18 -1.14 -2.64
CA ASP A 87 5.79 -2.23 -3.52
C ASP A 87 6.80 -3.38 -3.44
N PRO A 88 6.58 -4.34 -2.54
CA PRO A 88 7.52 -5.44 -2.35
C PRO A 88 7.56 -6.40 -3.54
N LEU A 89 6.53 -6.41 -4.39
CA LEU A 89 6.37 -7.36 -5.50
C LEU A 89 6.65 -6.73 -6.87
N GLY A 90 6.74 -5.41 -6.96
CA GLY A 90 7.05 -4.68 -8.19
C GLY A 90 5.84 -4.42 -9.12
N TRP A 91 4.61 -4.64 -8.66
CA TRP A 91 3.38 -4.47 -9.45
C TRP A 91 3.08 -3.02 -9.85
N ILE A 92 3.46 -2.04 -9.02
CA ILE A 92 3.28 -0.60 -9.24
C ILE A 92 4.62 0.12 -9.45
N GLN A 93 5.68 -0.62 -9.79
CA GLN A 93 7.03 -0.07 -9.98
C GLN A 93 7.07 1.06 -11.02
N SER A 94 6.26 0.98 -12.07
CA SER A 94 6.13 2.03 -13.09
C SER A 94 5.68 3.37 -12.49
N ILE A 95 4.75 3.34 -11.54
CA ILE A 95 4.25 4.53 -10.82
C ILE A 95 5.33 5.05 -9.87
N ILE A 96 6.00 4.15 -9.14
CA ILE A 96 7.06 4.52 -8.19
C ILE A 96 8.22 5.20 -8.92
N ILE A 97 8.63 4.69 -10.09
CA ILE A 97 9.73 5.27 -10.87
C ILE A 97 9.45 6.72 -11.25
N VAL A 98 8.23 7.03 -11.72
CA VAL A 98 7.84 8.41 -12.05
C VAL A 98 8.02 9.33 -10.83
N SER A 99 7.58 8.87 -9.66
CA SER A 99 7.78 9.62 -8.41
C SER A 99 9.27 9.82 -8.06
N LYS A 100 10.11 8.80 -8.27
CA LYS A 100 11.57 8.90 -8.03
C LYS A 100 12.27 9.83 -9.03
N ILE A 101 11.87 9.82 -10.30
CA ILE A 101 12.37 10.74 -11.33
C ILE A 101 12.06 12.18 -10.92
N PHE A 102 10.84 12.45 -10.46
CA PHE A 102 10.47 13.79 -10.00
C PHE A 102 11.30 14.23 -8.79
N ILE A 103 11.49 13.35 -7.81
CA ILE A 103 12.37 13.62 -6.67
C ILE A 103 13.80 13.94 -7.14
N GLN A 104 14.34 13.18 -8.10
CA GLN A 104 15.66 13.42 -8.66
C GLN A 104 15.76 14.83 -9.29
N ARG A 105 14.73 15.30 -9.99
CA ARG A 105 14.68 16.67 -10.53
C ARG A 105 14.75 17.72 -9.43
N LEU A 106 14.02 17.54 -8.32
CA LEU A 106 14.09 18.43 -7.15
C LEU A 106 15.49 18.46 -6.54
N TRP A 107 16.22 17.34 -6.56
CA TRP A 107 17.62 17.30 -6.13
C TRP A 107 18.56 18.03 -7.08
N LEU A 108 18.37 17.87 -8.40
CA LEU A 108 19.18 18.57 -9.41
C LEU A 108 19.02 20.10 -9.34
N GLN A 109 17.84 20.60 -8.95
CA GLN A 109 17.62 22.02 -8.71
C GLN A 109 18.19 22.52 -7.36
N LYS A 110 18.83 21.66 -6.57
CA LYS A 110 19.39 21.99 -5.25
C LYS A 110 18.35 22.62 -4.30
N LEU A 111 17.09 22.19 -4.41
CA LEU A 111 16.02 22.67 -3.54
C LEU A 111 16.18 22.09 -2.13
N ASP A 112 16.14 22.95 -1.11
CA ASP A 112 16.13 22.55 0.30
C ASP A 112 14.81 21.89 0.69
N TRP A 113 14.84 21.12 1.79
CA TRP A 113 13.70 20.32 2.26
C TRP A 113 12.41 21.10 2.47
N ASP A 114 12.50 22.26 3.11
CA ASP A 114 11.34 23.07 3.54
C ASP A 114 11.09 24.28 2.64
N LYS A 115 11.78 24.37 1.49
CA LYS A 115 11.54 25.42 0.51
C LYS A 115 10.35 25.07 -0.40
N PRO A 116 9.57 26.07 -0.82
CA PRO A 116 8.49 25.88 -1.77
C PRO A 116 9.03 25.34 -3.08
N VAL A 117 8.31 24.38 -3.67
CA VAL A 117 8.60 23.93 -5.04
C VAL A 117 8.28 25.07 -6.02
N PRO A 118 9.15 25.38 -6.99
CA PRO A 118 8.87 26.35 -8.04
C PRO A 118 7.65 25.97 -8.87
N ASP A 119 6.84 26.95 -9.29
CA ASP A 119 5.59 26.69 -10.03
C ASP A 119 5.80 25.92 -11.34
N GLN A 120 6.96 26.09 -11.97
CA GLN A 120 7.36 25.36 -13.18
C GLN A 120 7.38 23.83 -12.99
N LEU A 121 7.58 23.35 -11.75
CA LEU A 121 7.62 21.93 -11.41
C LEU A 121 6.30 21.41 -10.81
N LYS A 122 5.26 22.26 -10.67
CA LYS A 122 3.98 21.86 -10.08
C LYS A 122 2.95 21.34 -11.10
N ILE A 123 3.23 21.46 -12.40
CA ILE A 123 2.27 21.25 -13.50
C ILE A 123 2.57 19.97 -14.31
N GLU A 124 3.68 19.27 -14.01
CA GLU A 124 4.00 17.95 -14.55
C GLU A 124 3.37 16.81 -13.74
#